data_AF-A0A2K6K5F3-F1
#
_entry.id   AF-A0A2K6K5F3-F1
#
_cell.length_a   1.000
_cell.length_b   1.000
_cell.length_c   1.000
_cell.angle_alpha   90.00
_cell.angle_beta   90.00
_cell.angle_gamma   90.00
#
_symmetry.space_group_name_H-M   'P 1'
#
loop_
_entity.id
_entity.type
_entity.pdbx_description
1 polymer ?
#
loop_
_entity_poly.entity_id
_entity_poly.type
_entity_poly.pdbx_seq_one_letter_code
_entity_poly.pdbx_strand_id
1 'polypeptide(L)' 'MCRCHGHHTARKLRNQKWHNKQYKKAHLGTALKANPFGSASRAKGIVLEKVGVDAQQANSAIRKCVRVQPRS' A
#
# COMPACT_ATOMS: atom_id res chain seq x y z
N MET A 1 -3.48 17.55 -10.13
CA MET A 1 -4.39 18.68 -9.81
C MET A 1 -3.64 19.71 -8.97
N CYS A 2 -3.62 20.96 -9.43
CA CYS A 2 -3.09 22.09 -8.66
C CYS A 2 -4.04 22.42 -7.49
N ARG A 3 -3.49 22.64 -6.29
CA ARG A 3 -4.25 23.17 -5.14
C ARG A 3 -4.64 24.62 -5.42
N CYS A 4 -5.78 25.05 -4.90
CA CYS A 4 -6.21 26.45 -4.98
C CYS A 4 -5.53 27.25 -3.85
N HIS A 5 -4.96 28.41 -4.16
CA HIS A 5 -4.18 29.21 -3.20
C HIS A 5 -4.85 30.55 -2.79
N GLY A 6 -6.07 30.83 -3.26
CA GLY A 6 -6.78 32.07 -2.94
C GLY A 6 -7.37 32.11 -1.53
N HIS A 7 -7.51 33.31 -0.97
CA HIS A 7 -7.96 33.55 0.41
C HIS A 7 -9.36 32.97 0.76
N HIS A 8 -10.27 32.83 -0.22
CA HIS A 8 -11.62 32.31 -0.03
C HIS A 8 -11.84 30.87 -0.56
N THR A 9 -10.81 30.01 -0.51
CA THR A 9 -10.87 28.67 -1.13
C THR A 9 -11.06 27.50 -0.17
N ALA A 10 -11.31 27.75 1.13
CA ALA A 10 -11.36 26.73 2.18
C ALA A 10 -12.34 25.56 1.89
N ARG A 11 -13.56 25.84 1.42
CA ARG A 11 -14.56 24.81 1.09
C ARG A 11 -14.08 23.89 -0.04
N LYS A 12 -13.48 24.48 -1.08
CA LYS A 12 -12.91 23.76 -2.23
C LYS A 12 -11.71 22.92 -1.79
N LEU A 13 -10.83 23.47 -0.95
CA LEU A 13 -9.68 22.76 -0.38
C LEU A 13 -10.09 21.55 0.46
N ARG A 14 -11.19 21.63 1.22
CA ARG A 14 -11.71 20.49 1.98
C ARG A 14 -12.08 19.30 1.09
N ASN A 15 -12.76 19.55 -0.02
CA ASN A 15 -13.14 18.50 -0.97
C ASN A 15 -11.91 17.96 -1.73
N GLN A 16 -10.93 18.83 -2.01
CA GLN A 16 -9.68 18.43 -2.66
C GLN A 16 -8.82 17.47 -1.82
N LYS A 17 -9.02 17.39 -0.49
CA LYS A 17 -8.30 16.45 0.39
C LYS A 17 -8.47 15.00 -0.05
N TRP A 18 -9.63 14.61 -0.58
CA TRP A 18 -9.89 13.24 -1.05
C TRP A 18 -9.09 12.84 -2.29
N HIS A 19 -8.59 13.81 -3.06
CA HIS A 19 -7.68 13.54 -4.18
C HIS A 19 -6.25 13.25 -3.72
N ASN A 20 -5.92 13.53 -2.46
CA ASN A 20 -4.63 13.14 -1.90
C ASN A 20 -4.62 11.63 -1.61
N LYS A 21 -3.75 10.89 -2.30
CA LYS A 21 -3.59 9.43 -2.18
C LYS A 21 -3.32 8.98 -0.74
N GLN A 22 -2.49 9.70 0.01
CA GLN A 22 -2.16 9.35 1.40
C GLN A 22 -3.36 9.57 2.32
N TYR A 23 -4.05 10.71 2.17
CA TYR A 23 -5.27 10.99 2.93
C TYR A 23 -6.33 9.93 2.68
N LYS A 24 -6.55 9.57 1.41
CA LYS A 24 -7.49 8.52 0.99
C LYS A 24 -7.13 7.15 1.57
N LYS A 25 -5.84 6.77 1.56
CA LYS A 25 -5.36 5.50 2.13
C LYS A 25 -5.63 5.39 3.64
N ALA A 26 -5.41 6.48 4.38
CA ALA A 26 -5.61 6.51 5.82
C ALA A 26 -7.09 6.51 6.23
N HIS A 27 -7.95 7.23 5.49
CA HIS A 27 -9.34 7.50 5.94
C HIS A 27 -10.40 6.58 5.31
N LEU A 28 -10.11 5.85 4.24
CA LEU A 28 -11.08 4.91 3.64
C LEU A 28 -11.14 3.54 4.32
N GLY A 29 -10.18 3.20 5.20
CA GLY A 29 -10.12 1.89 5.86
C GLY A 29 -9.78 0.70 4.93
N THR A 30 -9.83 0.86 3.60
CA THR A 30 -9.50 -0.18 2.62
C THR A 30 -8.10 -0.74 2.84
N ALA A 31 -7.14 0.13 3.20
CA ALA A 31 -5.78 -0.28 3.48
C ALA A 31 -5.67 -1.18 4.71
N LEU A 32 -6.53 -1.02 5.72
CA LEU A 32 -6.53 -1.87 6.92
C LEU A 32 -7.13 -3.23 6.61
N LYS A 33 -8.25 -3.26 5.85
CA LYS A 33 -8.93 -4.50 5.46
C LYS A 33 -8.11 -5.36 4.50
N ALA A 34 -7.42 -4.75 3.53
CA ALA A 34 -6.68 -5.47 2.50
C ALA A 34 -5.22 -5.78 2.88
N ASN A 35 -4.69 -5.16 3.93
CA ASN A 35 -3.31 -5.40 4.34
C ASN A 35 -3.21 -6.78 5.02
N PRO A 36 -2.36 -7.70 4.53
CA PRO A 36 -2.17 -9.02 5.13
C PRO A 36 -1.63 -8.98 6.57
N PHE A 37 -1.07 -7.86 7.02
CA PHE A 37 -0.64 -7.66 8.40
C PHE A 37 -1.69 -7.03 9.32
N GLY A 38 -2.87 -6.68 8.81
CA GLY A 38 -3.97 -6.17 9.65
C GLY A 38 -3.65 -4.91 10.46
N SER A 39 -2.66 -4.11 10.03
CA SER A 39 -2.09 -2.92 10.70
C SER A 39 -0.90 -3.15 11.64
N ALA A 40 -0.47 -4.39 11.85
CA ALA A 40 0.73 -4.69 12.62
C ALA A 40 2.02 -4.38 11.84
N SER A 41 3.11 -4.12 12.57
CA SER A 41 4.43 -3.89 11.96
C SER A 41 5.06 -5.18 11.41
N ARG A 42 4.75 -6.33 12.00
CA ARG A 42 5.32 -7.66 11.70
C ARG A 42 4.25 -8.74 11.92
N ALA A 43 4.37 -9.88 11.24
CA ALA A 43 3.58 -11.07 11.51
C ALA A 43 4.43 -12.35 11.49
N LYS A 44 3.94 -13.39 12.15
CA LYS A 44 4.47 -14.75 12.06
C LYS A 44 3.68 -15.52 11.00
N GLY A 45 4.31 -16.51 10.37
CA GLY A 45 3.66 -17.33 9.36
C GLY A 45 4.38 -18.63 9.11
N ILE A 46 3.71 -19.53 8.40
CA ILE A 46 4.21 -20.87 8.04
C ILE A 46 4.65 -20.83 6.57
N VAL A 47 5.80 -21.41 6.28
CA VAL A 47 6.34 -21.53 4.92
C VAL A 47 5.60 -22.64 4.19
N LEU A 48 5.08 -22.35 3.00
CA LEU A 48 4.43 -23.33 2.13
C LEU A 48 5.40 -23.88 1.07
N GLU A 49 6.03 -23.00 0.29
CA GLU A 49 6.87 -23.39 -0.85
C GLU A 49 7.97 -22.36 -1.12
N LYS A 50 9.07 -22.82 -1.72
CA LYS A 50 10.15 -21.96 -2.23
C LYS A 50 9.84 -21.56 -3.67
N VAL A 51 9.93 -20.27 -3.97
CA VAL A 51 9.62 -19.71 -5.29
C VAL A 51 10.85 -18.97 -5.83
N GLY A 52 11.09 -19.08 -7.14
CA GLY A 52 12.03 -18.22 -7.85
C GLY A 52 11.23 -17.18 -8.63
N VAL A 53 11.41 -15.90 -8.31
CA VAL A 53 10.77 -14.81 -9.06
C VAL A 53 11.83 -14.16 -9.95
N ASP A 54 11.58 -14.15 -11.25
CA ASP A 54 12.45 -13.49 -12.20
C ASP A 54 12.46 -11.97 -11.96
N ALA A 55 13.64 -11.39 -12.12
CA ALA A 55 13.79 -9.95 -12.06
C ALA A 55 13.01 -9.29 -13.21
N GLN A 56 12.47 -8.10 -12.96
CA GLN A 56 11.87 -7.29 -14.01
C GLN A 56 12.95 -6.90 -15.03
N GLN A 57 12.63 -7.02 -16.33
CA GLN A 57 13.46 -6.56 -17.44
C GLN A 57 13.96 -5.12 -17.15
N ALA A 58 15.22 -4.74 -17.41
CA ALA A 58 16.26 -5.32 -18.27
C ALA A 58 17.31 -6.23 -17.60
N ASN A 59 17.04 -6.73 -16.38
CA ASN A 59 17.99 -7.60 -15.67
C ASN A 59 17.60 -9.08 -15.83
N SER A 60 18.58 -9.97 -15.99
CA SER A 60 18.40 -11.42 -16.00
C SER A 60 18.90 -12.04 -14.69
N ALA A 61 18.03 -12.12 -13.68
CA ALA A 61 18.37 -12.74 -12.40
C ALA A 61 17.14 -13.35 -11.72
N ILE A 62 17.32 -14.47 -11.02
CA ILE A 62 16.26 -15.14 -10.25
C ILE A 62 16.38 -14.72 -8.78
N ARG A 63 15.33 -14.10 -8.23
CA ARG A 63 15.24 -13.76 -6.80
C ARG A 63 14.64 -14.92 -6.02
N LYS A 64 15.40 -15.44 -5.04
CA LYS A 64 14.93 -16.51 -4.15
C LYS A 64 13.90 -15.92 -3.17
N CYS A 65 12.68 -16.43 -3.21
CA CYS A 65 11.59 -16.02 -2.33
C CYS A 65 10.82 -17.24 -1.80
N VAL A 66 9.88 -16.99 -0.88
CA VAL A 66 9.11 -18.03 -0.19
C VAL A 66 7.67 -17.56 -0.06
N ARG A 67 6.72 -18.46 -0.31
CA ARG A 67 5.31 -18.20 -0.04
C ARG A 67 4.99 -18.53 1.41
N VAL A 68 4.39 -17.58 2.11
CA VAL A 68 4.09 -17.68 3.54
C VAL A 68 2.60 -17.50 3.78
N GLN A 69 2.00 -18.41 4.54
CA GLN A 69 0.66 -18.22 5.09
C GLN A 69 0.78 -17.55 6.46
N PRO A 70 0.19 -16.35 6.68
CA PRO A 70 0.17 -15.71 7.98
C PRO A 70 -0.52 -16.61 9.01
N ARG A 71 0.07 -16.71 10.20
CA ARG A 71 -0.59 -17.32 11.35
C ARG A 71 -1.33 -16.21 12.07
N SER A 72 -2.55 -15.91 11.61
CA SER A 72 -3.49 -15.03 12.30
C SER A 72 -3.89 -15.66 13.63
#